data_AF-A0A1Y3EI32-F1
#
_entry.id   AF-A0A1Y3EI32-F1
#
_cell.length_a   1.000
_cell.length_b   1.000
_cell.length_c   1.000
_cell.angle_alpha   90.00
_cell.angle_beta   90.00
_cell.angle_gamma   90.00
#
_symmetry.space_group_name_H-M   'P 1'
#
loop_
_entity.id
_entity.type
_entity.pdbx_description
1 polymer ?
#
loop_
_entity_poly.entity_id
_entity_poly.type
_entity_poly.pdbx_seq_one_letter_code
_entity_poly.pdbx_strand_id
1 'polypeptide(L)' 'ELKALLSIQVDDGPDFAAINFTFYDCSNYRSCHDCVNSDFGCDWCAESAQCTASAAEQCRGQLLVNG' A
#
# COMPACT_ATOMS: atom_id res chain seq x y z
N GLU A 1 8.43 -1.08 -1.12
CA GLU A 1 7.84 -0.47 -2.33
C GLU A 1 8.61 -0.90 -3.56
N LEU A 2 7.93 -1.00 -4.71
CA LEU A 2 8.54 -1.29 -6.02
C LEU A 2 8.10 -0.21 -7.00
N LYS A 3 9.05 0.40 -7.71
CA LYS A 3 8.80 1.48 -8.68
C LYS A 3 8.84 0.91 -10.09
N ALA A 4 7.83 1.25 -10.88
CA ALA A 4 7.72 0.86 -12.28
C ALA A 4 7.26 2.06 -13.12
N LEU A 5 7.53 2.01 -14.43
CA LEU A 5 6.96 2.96 -15.38
C LEU A 5 5.65 2.37 -15.91
N LEU A 6 4.54 3.05 -15.66
CA LEU A 6 3.25 2.73 -16.26
C LEU A 6 3.10 3.58 -17.54
N SER A 7 3.00 2.93 -18.69
CA SER A 7 2.80 3.60 -19.98
C SER A 7 1.47 3.23 -20.63
N ILE A 8 0.97 4.14 -21.45
CA ILE A 8 -0.20 3.93 -22.32
C ILE A 8 0.30 3.95 -23.76
N GLN A 9 -0.02 2.90 -24.51
CA GLN A 9 0.20 2.81 -25.97
C GLN A 9 -1.13 2.92 -26.71
N VAL A 10 -1.10 3.50 -27.90
CA VAL A 10 -2.25 3.55 -28.80
C VAL A 10 -1.90 2.66 -29.99
N ASP A 11 -2.77 1.67 -30.25
CA ASP A 11 -2.53 0.58 -31.19
C ASP A 11 -1.17 -0.11 -30.93
N ASP A 12 -0.44 -0.49 -31.99
CA ASP A 12 0.91 -1.07 -31.91
C ASP A 12 2.01 0.02 -31.96
N GLY A 13 1.69 1.24 -31.53
CA GLY A 13 2.59 2.39 -31.54
C GLY A 13 3.53 2.48 -30.32
N PRO A 14 4.47 3.44 -30.31
CA PRO A 14 5.29 3.72 -29.13
C PRO A 14 4.44 4.23 -27.96
N ASP A 15 5.02 4.25 -26.75
CA ASP A 15 4.40 4.84 -25.57
C ASP A 15 3.94 6.29 -25.85
N PHE A 16 2.64 6.54 -25.70
CA PHE A 16 2.04 7.86 -25.85
C PHE A 16 2.22 8.73 -24.61
N ALA A 17 2.08 8.13 -23.43
CA ALA A 17 2.28 8.78 -22.14
C ALA A 17 2.81 7.77 -21.13
N ALA A 18 3.61 8.23 -20.17
CA ALA A 18 4.17 7.39 -19.13
C ALA A 18 4.28 8.13 -17.79
N ILE A 19 4.14 7.40 -16.69
CA ILE A 19 4.24 7.93 -15.33
C ILE A 19 4.93 6.91 -14.41
N ASN A 20 5.62 7.41 -13.39
CA ASN A 20 6.12 6.57 -12.30
C ASN A 20 4.94 6.03 -11.48
N PHE A 21 4.80 4.72 -11.44
CA PHE A 21 3.82 4.02 -10.63
C PHE A 21 4.53 3.25 -9.52
N THR A 22 4.00 3.33 -8.30
CA THR A 22 4.57 2.64 -7.14
C THR A 22 3.62 1.56 -6.67
N PHE A 23 4.09 0.32 -6.67
CA PHE A 23 3.44 -0.79 -5.97
C PHE A 23 3.86 -0.77 -4.51
N TYR A 24 2.87 -0.85 -3.63
CA TYR A 24 3.05 -0.93 -2.19
C TYR A 24 2.28 -2.13 -1.64
N ASP A 25 2.72 -2.61 -0.48
CA ASP A 25 2.11 -3.73 0.22
C ASP A 25 2.30 -3.52 1.72
N CYS A 26 1.22 -3.07 2.37
CA CYS A 26 1.18 -2.81 3.80
C CYS A 26 1.58 -4.04 4.62
N SER A 27 1.31 -5.25 4.13
CA SER A 27 1.60 -6.48 4.86
C SER A 27 3.09 -6.76 5.02
N ASN A 28 3.98 -6.00 4.37
CA ASN A 28 5.43 -6.11 4.55
C ASN A 28 5.96 -5.37 5.78
N TYR A 29 5.22 -4.41 6.34
CA TYR A 29 5.63 -3.73 7.57
C TYR A 29 5.49 -4.68 8.77
N ARG A 30 6.51 -4.68 9.63
CA ARG A 30 6.59 -5.55 10.82
C ARG A 30 6.50 -4.80 12.13
N SER A 31 6.47 -3.46 12.07
CA SER A 31 6.32 -2.60 13.24
C SER A 31 5.12 -1.68 13.04
N CYS A 32 4.44 -1.35 14.14
CA CYS A 32 3.36 -0.38 14.13
C CYS A 32 3.84 0.97 13.62
N HIS A 33 5.03 1.41 14.04
CA HIS A 33 5.58 2.71 13.66
C HIS A 33 5.85 2.81 12.15
N ASP A 34 6.45 1.79 11.54
CA ASP A 34 6.74 1.81 10.10
C ASP A 34 5.46 1.67 9.27
N CYS A 35 4.47 0.93 9.79
CA CYS A 35 3.16 0.77 9.16
C CYS A 35 2.42 2.10 9.06
N VAL A 36 2.23 2.78 10.19
CA VAL A 36 1.40 4.01 10.25
C VAL A 36 2.14 5.24 9.72
N ASN A 37 3.47 5.22 9.62
CA ASN A 37 4.22 6.26 8.91
C ASN A 37 4.43 5.93 7.43
N SER A 38 3.75 4.92 6.88
CA SER A 38 3.80 4.62 5.46
C SER A 38 3.16 5.75 4.65
N ASP A 39 3.81 6.17 3.57
CA ASP A 39 3.26 7.16 2.63
C ASP A 39 1.98 6.67 1.89
N PHE A 40 1.59 5.41 2.09
CA PHE A 40 0.50 4.74 1.36
C PHE A 40 -0.78 4.53 2.19
N GLY A 41 -0.88 5.11 3.39
CA GLY A 41 -2.10 5.06 4.22
C GLY A 41 -2.42 3.66 4.74
N CYS A 42 -1.43 3.01 5.36
CA CYS A 42 -1.61 1.71 5.99
C CYS A 42 -2.08 1.84 7.45
N ASP A 43 -2.89 0.89 7.89
CA ASP A 43 -3.40 0.80 9.26
C ASP A 43 -2.80 -0.39 10.00
N TRP A 44 -2.69 -0.28 11.32
CA TRP A 44 -2.19 -1.34 12.19
C TRP A 44 -3.28 -1.94 13.07
N CYS A 45 -3.47 -3.26 12.99
CA CYS A 45 -4.29 -4.02 13.92
C CYS A 45 -3.44 -4.38 15.16
N ALA A 46 -3.78 -3.81 16.32
CA ALA A 46 -2.94 -3.90 17.52
C ALA A 46 -2.78 -5.32 18.06
N GLU A 47 -3.87 -6.09 18.12
CA GLU A 47 -3.88 -7.41 18.75
C GLU A 47 -3.24 -8.49 17.86
N SER A 48 -3.47 -8.46 16.54
CA SER A 48 -2.82 -9.39 15.60
C SER A 48 -1.40 -8.98 15.22
N ALA A 49 -0.98 -7.77 15.62
CA ALA A 49 0.31 -7.18 15.27
C ALA A 49 0.56 -7.21 13.75
N GLN A 50 -0.44 -6.78 12.98
CA GLN A 50 -0.43 -6.82 11.51
C GLN A 50 -0.72 -5.45 10.91
N CYS A 51 0.01 -5.13 9.85
CA CYS A 51 -0.22 -3.95 9.04
C CYS A 51 -1.08 -4.30 7.81
N THR A 52 -2.04 -3.45 7.47
CA THR A 52 -3.03 -3.72 6.42
C THR A 52 -3.42 -2.45 5.67
N ALA A 53 -3.84 -2.62 4.41
CA ALA A 53 -4.51 -1.58 3.63
C ALA A 53 -6.05 -1.65 3.76
N SER A 54 -6.57 -2.59 4.55
CA SER A 54 -8.01 -2.89 4.64
C SER A 54 -8.39 -3.25 6.08
N ALA A 55 -8.31 -2.27 6.97
CA ALA A 55 -8.56 -2.43 8.40
C ALA A 55 -9.98 -2.92 8.72
N ALA A 56 -10.99 -2.46 7.98
CA ALA A 56 -12.38 -2.81 8.22
C ALA A 56 -12.62 -4.33 8.09
N GLU A 57 -12.00 -4.97 7.10
CA GLU A 57 -12.13 -6.40 6.85
C GLU A 57 -11.15 -7.23 7.69
N GLN A 58 -9.92 -6.73 7.89
CA GLN A 58 -8.82 -7.54 8.43
C GLN A 58 -8.64 -7.41 9.95
N CYS A 59 -8.96 -6.26 10.54
CA CYS A 59 -8.79 -6.07 11.98
C CYS A 59 -9.99 -6.56 12.80
N ARG A 60 -11.18 -6.77 12.21
CA ARG A 60 -12.35 -7.46 12.86
C ARG A 60 -12.68 -6.98 14.29
N GLY A 61 -12.66 -5.66 14.53
CA GLY A 61 -13.02 -5.06 15.84
C GLY A 61 -11.87 -4.94 16.83
N GLN A 62 -10.64 -5.22 16.40
CA GLN A 62 -9.40 -4.88 17.08
C GLN A 62 -9.21 -3.37 17.25
N LEU A 63 -8.32 -2.98 18.18
CA LEU A 63 -7.86 -1.60 18.25
C LEU A 63 -7.08 -1.26 16.99
N LEU A 64 -7.55 -0.22 16.29
CA LEU A 64 -6.92 0.32 15.09
C LEU A 64 -5.98 1.46 15.47
N VAL A 65 -4.77 1.42 14.91
CA VAL A 65 -3.86 2.57 14.89
C VAL A 65 -3.70 2.98 13.44
N ASN A 66 -4.19 4.17 13.11
CA ASN A 66 -4.20 4.69 11.74
C ASN A 66 -3.00 5.60 11.52
N GLY A 67 -2.52 5.63 10.28
CA GLY A 67 -1.50 6.55 9.76
C GLY A 67 -2.07 7.82 9.15
#